data_AF-A0AAQ3KW10-F1
#
_entry.id   AF-A0AAQ3KW10-F1
#
_cell.length_a   1.000
_cell.length_b   1.000
_cell.length_c   1.000
_cell.angle_alpha   90.00
_cell.angle_beta   90.00
_cell.angle_gamma   90.00
#
_symmetry.space_group_name_H-M   'P 1'
#
loop_
_entity.id
_entity.type
_entity.pdbx_description
1 polymer ?
#
loop_
_entity_poly.entity_id
_entity_poly.type
_entity_poly.pdbx_seq_one_letter_code
_entity_poly.pdbx_strand_id
1 'polypeptide(L)'
;MESALLLHRRLLFLPLLLLCFTLLLRRTSAASSLHSNIHLESTGHENRIFLRRPKSKIFHPPTGLCVLRRPMSDSLKLGDCAISDSWQYTPQQFLMVKGTYMCLQAVEAGQPARLVIICESQWVFESGSEKTHLVTKLADGKEVCLDVDSDGVLVSNSCSGFHGEDGVDSQWFEMVTGYAS
;
A
#
# COMPACT_ATOMS: atom_id res chain seq x y z
N MET A 1 46.26 -6.43 -19.32
CA MET A 1 46.12 -5.57 -18.12
C MET A 1 44.72 -5.57 -17.50
N GLU A 2 43.68 -6.12 -18.15
CA GLU A 2 42.32 -6.23 -17.57
C GLU A 2 42.13 -7.38 -16.56
N SER A 3 42.91 -8.45 -16.65
CA SER A 3 42.72 -9.64 -15.81
C SER A 3 43.12 -9.44 -14.33
N ALA A 4 43.99 -8.46 -14.04
CA ALA A 4 44.45 -8.17 -12.67
C ALA A 4 43.42 -7.34 -11.87
N LEU A 5 42.66 -6.47 -12.54
CA LEU A 5 41.63 -5.61 -11.91
C LEU A 5 40.41 -6.43 -11.46
N LEU A 6 40.01 -7.44 -12.22
CA LEU A 6 38.92 -8.35 -11.87
C LEU A 6 39.26 -9.26 -10.67
N LEU A 7 40.52 -9.71 -10.56
CA LEU A 7 40.98 -10.51 -9.43
C LEU A 7 41.03 -9.68 -8.14
N HIS A 8 41.49 -8.43 -8.23
CA HIS A 8 41.57 -7.52 -7.08
C HIS A 8 40.18 -7.14 -6.55
N ARG A 9 39.20 -6.95 -7.46
CA ARG A 9 37.81 -6.64 -7.10
C ARG A 9 37.09 -7.83 -6.45
N ARG A 10 37.47 -9.07 -6.79
CA ARG A 10 37.00 -10.30 -6.11
C ARG A 10 37.65 -10.51 -4.74
N LEU A 11 38.93 -10.18 -4.59
CA LEU A 11 39.67 -10.31 -3.33
C LEU A 11 39.23 -9.33 -2.24
N LEU A 12 38.71 -8.16 -2.62
CA LEU A 12 38.14 -7.17 -1.69
C LEU A 12 36.68 -7.45 -1.28
N PHE A 13 35.97 -8.31 -2.04
CA PHE A 13 34.57 -8.63 -1.77
C PHE A 13 34.40 -9.66 -0.63
N LEU A 14 35.32 -10.62 -0.52
CA LEU A 14 35.31 -11.62 0.56
C LEU A 14 35.41 -11.04 1.99
N PRO A 15 36.34 -10.12 2.30
CA PRO A 15 36.45 -9.55 3.65
C PRO A 15 35.23 -8.68 4.02
N LEU A 16 34.59 -8.01 3.05
CA LEU A 16 33.36 -7.25 3.30
C LEU A 16 32.16 -8.16 3.62
N LEU A 17 32.04 -9.30 2.92
CA LEU A 17 30.96 -10.27 3.18
C LEU A 17 31.11 -10.94 4.55
N LEU A 18 32.35 -11.25 4.96
CA LEU A 18 32.69 -11.80 6.28
C LEU A 18 32.42 -10.80 7.43
N LEU A 19 32.68 -9.50 7.21
CA LEU A 19 32.30 -8.44 8.16
C LEU A 19 30.77 -8.34 8.31
N CYS A 20 30.01 -8.52 7.23
CA CYS A 20 28.55 -8.48 7.27
C CYS A 20 27.97 -9.68 8.05
N PHE A 21 28.50 -10.89 7.85
CA PHE A 21 28.10 -12.07 8.61
C PHE A 21 28.41 -11.94 10.11
N THR A 22 29.57 -11.43 10.48
CA THR A 22 29.92 -11.25 11.91
C THR A 22 29.03 -10.21 12.59
N LEU A 23 28.63 -9.13 11.90
CA LEU A 23 27.67 -8.14 12.41
C LEU A 23 26.25 -8.71 12.57
N LEU A 24 25.82 -9.59 11.66
CA LEU A 24 24.51 -10.26 11.74
C LEU A 24 24.48 -11.30 12.87
N LEU A 25 25.54 -12.07 13.06
CA LEU A 25 25.69 -13.03 14.18
C LEU A 25 25.81 -12.34 15.54
N ARG A 26 26.31 -11.10 15.61
CA ARG A 26 26.42 -10.34 16.87
C ARG A 26 25.08 -9.78 17.37
N ARG A 27 24.04 -9.75 16.52
CA ARG A 27 22.70 -9.26 16.90
C ARG A 27 21.80 -10.30 17.59
N THR A 28 22.19 -11.58 17.62
CA THR A 28 21.31 -12.65 18.15
C THR A 28 21.59 -13.07 19.60
N SER A 29 22.48 -12.37 20.31
CA SER A 29 22.89 -12.76 21.68
C SER A 29 22.60 -11.67 22.71
N ALA A 30 21.32 -11.36 22.93
CA ALA A 30 20.86 -10.68 24.15
C ALA A 30 19.34 -10.87 24.32
N ALA A 31 18.92 -12.09 24.60
CA ALA A 31 17.61 -12.36 25.19
C ALA A 31 17.85 -12.98 26.58
N SER A 32 18.05 -12.12 27.58
CA SER A 32 18.03 -12.49 28.99
C SER A 32 16.80 -11.86 29.64
N SER A 33 15.94 -12.74 30.15
CA SER A 33 14.71 -12.46 30.88
C SER A 33 14.91 -11.49 32.05
N LEU A 34 13.97 -10.55 32.23
CA LEU A 34 13.65 -10.04 33.55
C LEU A 34 12.14 -10.09 33.76
N HIS A 35 11.75 -10.85 34.78
CA HIS A 35 10.41 -10.91 35.34
C HIS A 35 10.24 -9.69 36.25
N SER A 36 9.25 -8.86 35.99
CA SER A 36 8.78 -7.85 36.94
C SER A 36 7.25 -7.87 36.95
N ASN A 37 6.69 -8.40 38.05
CA ASN A 37 5.28 -8.26 38.38
C ASN A 37 4.98 -6.79 38.64
N ILE A 38 4.12 -6.19 37.81
CA ILE A 38 3.47 -4.93 38.12
C ILE A 38 1.97 -5.17 37.99
N HIS A 39 1.32 -5.36 39.14
CA HIS A 39 -0.12 -5.21 39.27
C HIS A 39 -0.41 -3.71 39.17
N LEU A 40 -0.97 -3.28 38.03
CA LEU A 40 -1.49 -1.94 37.86
C LEU A 40 -2.93 -2.03 37.37
N GLU A 41 -3.86 -2.04 38.32
CA GLU A 41 -5.22 -1.56 38.09
C GLU A 41 -5.15 -0.12 37.59
N SER A 42 -5.61 0.12 36.37
CA SER A 42 -5.84 1.46 35.87
C SER A 42 -7.20 1.51 35.18
N THR A 43 -8.18 1.96 35.96
CA THR A 43 -9.32 2.72 35.49
C THR A 43 -8.80 3.95 34.73
N GLY A 44 -8.91 3.94 33.40
CA GLY A 44 -8.36 5.00 32.56
C GLY A 44 -8.70 4.85 31.08
N HIS A 45 -9.99 4.68 30.75
CA HIS A 45 -10.45 4.54 29.37
C HIS A 45 -10.55 5.87 28.61
N GLU A 46 -10.27 7.02 29.26
CA GLU A 46 -10.62 8.34 28.71
C GLU A 46 -9.44 9.16 28.15
N ASN A 47 -8.22 8.60 28.07
CA ASN A 47 -7.06 9.35 27.58
C ASN A 47 -6.23 8.68 26.48
N ARG A 48 -6.76 7.61 25.84
CA ARG A 48 -6.09 6.88 24.75
C ARG A 48 -6.47 7.34 23.34
N ILE A 49 -7.42 8.26 23.19
CA ILE A 49 -7.93 8.69 21.87
C ILE A 49 -6.94 9.63 21.15
N PHE A 50 -6.13 10.40 21.88
CA PHE A 50 -5.25 11.43 21.29
C PHE A 50 -3.89 10.94 20.76
N LEU A 51 -3.50 9.68 20.97
CA LEU A 51 -2.22 9.15 20.46
C LEU A 51 -2.35 8.36 19.16
N ARG A 52 -3.57 8.18 18.64
CA ARG A 52 -3.80 7.41 17.42
C ARG A 52 -3.70 8.34 16.22
N ARG A 53 -2.69 8.10 15.37
CA ARG A 53 -2.58 8.85 14.10
C ARG A 53 -3.76 8.47 13.21
N PRO A 54 -4.43 9.45 12.57
CA PRO A 54 -5.45 9.16 11.57
C PRO A 54 -4.89 8.25 10.48
N LYS A 55 -5.69 7.24 10.13
CA LYS A 55 -5.44 6.33 9.02
C LYS A 55 -6.42 6.68 7.91
N SER A 56 -5.89 6.98 6.73
CA SER A 56 -6.68 7.15 5.53
C SER A 56 -6.78 5.82 4.80
N LYS A 57 -7.95 5.48 4.28
CA LYS A 57 -8.23 4.22 3.58
C LYS A 57 -8.85 4.54 2.23
N ILE A 58 -8.57 3.71 1.23
CA ILE A 58 -9.33 3.71 -0.02
C ILE A 58 -10.49 2.73 0.19
N PHE A 59 -11.68 3.30 0.36
CA PHE A 59 -12.93 2.60 0.64
C PHE A 59 -13.69 2.36 -0.66
N HIS A 60 -14.33 1.20 -0.77
CA HIS A 60 -15.19 0.82 -1.89
C HIS A 60 -16.65 0.75 -1.39
N PRO A 61 -17.41 1.86 -1.47
CA PRO A 61 -18.75 1.98 -0.90
C PRO A 61 -19.71 0.86 -1.26
N PRO A 62 -19.78 0.37 -2.53
CA PRO A 62 -20.74 -0.67 -2.88
C PRO A 62 -20.57 -1.99 -2.11
N THR A 63 -19.37 -2.25 -1.57
CA THR A 63 -19.07 -3.48 -0.82
C THR A 63 -18.87 -3.27 0.68
N GLY A 64 -18.68 -2.02 1.12
CA GLY A 64 -18.26 -1.74 2.49
C GLY A 64 -16.82 -2.18 2.83
N LEU A 65 -16.01 -2.56 1.83
CA LEU A 65 -14.65 -3.04 2.01
C LEU A 65 -13.60 -1.97 1.64
N CYS A 66 -12.35 -2.20 2.04
CA CYS A 66 -11.23 -1.31 1.72
C CYS A 66 -10.15 -2.02 0.91
N VAL A 67 -9.36 -1.24 0.18
CA VAL A 67 -8.17 -1.72 -0.51
C VAL A 67 -7.16 -2.28 0.49
N LEU A 68 -6.80 -3.54 0.30
CA LEU A 68 -5.87 -4.31 1.12
C LEU A 68 -4.73 -4.88 0.26
N ARG A 69 -3.51 -4.74 0.76
CA ARG A 69 -2.34 -5.42 0.20
C ARG A 69 -2.30 -6.87 0.65
N ARG A 70 -2.06 -7.80 -0.27
CA ARG A 70 -1.83 -9.20 0.09
C ARG A 70 -0.37 -9.40 0.51
N PRO A 71 -0.07 -9.99 1.69
CA PRO A 71 1.31 -10.14 2.17
C PRO A 71 2.25 -10.94 1.26
N MET A 72 1.71 -11.79 0.38
CA MET A 72 2.47 -12.69 -0.51
C MET A 72 2.16 -12.50 -1.99
N SER A 73 1.55 -11.37 -2.37
CA SER A 73 1.22 -11.07 -3.76
C SER A 73 1.22 -9.57 -3.98
N ASP A 74 1.76 -9.11 -5.10
CA ASP A 74 1.71 -7.70 -5.50
C ASP A 74 0.29 -7.24 -5.90
N SER A 75 -0.64 -8.20 -6.00
CA SER A 75 -2.07 -7.94 -6.23
C SER A 75 -2.71 -7.26 -5.03
N LEU A 76 -3.50 -6.23 -5.28
CA LEU A 76 -4.39 -5.63 -4.30
C LEU A 76 -5.78 -6.28 -4.38
N LYS A 77 -6.44 -6.45 -3.23
CA LYS A 77 -7.83 -6.93 -3.16
C LYS A 77 -8.64 -6.07 -2.19
N LEU A 78 -9.96 -6.12 -2.31
CA LEU A 78 -10.84 -5.65 -1.24
C LEU A 78 -10.77 -6.57 -0.02
N GLY A 79 -10.84 -5.99 1.16
CA GLY A 79 -10.87 -6.71 2.44
C GLY A 79 -11.32 -5.82 3.59
N ASP A 80 -11.23 -6.35 4.81
CA ASP A 80 -11.67 -5.64 6.01
C ASP A 80 -10.86 -4.35 6.23
N CYS A 81 -11.59 -3.24 6.32
CA CYS A 81 -11.04 -1.91 6.58
C CYS A 81 -10.23 -1.84 7.90
N ALA A 82 -10.50 -2.67 8.91
CA ALA A 82 -9.75 -2.69 10.17
C ALA A 82 -8.27 -3.05 9.98
N ILE A 83 -7.98 -3.92 9.01
CA ILE A 83 -6.62 -4.40 8.70
C ILE A 83 -6.02 -3.76 7.44
N SER A 84 -6.76 -2.86 6.77
CA SER A 84 -6.27 -2.12 5.60
C SER A 84 -5.05 -1.26 5.92
N ASP A 85 -4.15 -1.17 4.93
CA ASP A 85 -3.02 -0.25 4.96
C ASP A 85 -3.53 1.21 5.03
N SER A 86 -2.74 2.10 5.65
CA SER A 86 -3.03 3.53 5.56
C SER A 86 -2.48 4.07 4.24
N TRP A 87 -3.30 4.83 3.52
CA TRP A 87 -2.93 5.47 2.27
C TRP A 87 -2.58 6.94 2.46
N GLN A 88 -1.84 7.50 1.51
CA GLN A 88 -1.52 8.91 1.39
C GLN A 88 -1.64 9.32 -0.07
N TYR A 89 -2.39 10.39 -0.33
CA TYR A 89 -2.43 11.04 -1.64
C TYR A 89 -1.42 12.18 -1.66
N THR A 90 -0.47 12.15 -2.61
CA THR A 90 0.61 13.15 -2.68
C THR A 90 0.23 14.34 -3.58
N PRO A 91 0.94 15.48 -3.48
CA PRO A 91 0.77 16.59 -4.42
C PRO A 91 1.06 16.21 -5.89
N GLN A 92 1.87 15.18 -6.12
CA GLN A 92 2.15 14.62 -7.45
C GLN A 92 1.07 13.63 -7.92
N GLN A 93 -0.05 13.54 -7.19
CA GLN A 93 -1.19 12.69 -7.51
C GLN A 93 -0.88 11.19 -7.40
N PHE A 94 0.11 10.81 -6.59
CA PHE A 94 0.38 9.41 -6.31
C PHE A 94 -0.44 8.93 -5.11
N LEU A 95 -1.05 7.75 -5.25
CA LEU A 95 -1.66 7.02 -4.15
C LEU A 95 -0.62 6.08 -3.54
N MET A 96 -0.07 6.48 -2.40
CA MET A 96 1.02 5.78 -1.73
C MET A 96 0.55 5.07 -0.47
N VAL A 97 1.17 3.93 -0.15
CA VAL A 97 1.02 3.29 1.15
C VAL A 97 1.88 4.03 2.18
N LYS A 98 1.22 4.64 3.17
CA LYS A 98 1.83 5.53 4.18
C LYS A 98 2.93 4.80 4.95
N GLY A 99 4.10 5.43 5.03
CA GLY A 99 5.29 4.86 5.69
C GLY A 99 6.10 3.91 4.81
N THR A 100 5.77 3.81 3.52
CA THR A 100 6.52 3.04 2.52
C THR A 100 6.79 3.90 1.28
N TYR A 101 7.53 3.35 0.32
CA TYR A 101 7.72 3.94 -1.01
C TYR A 101 6.79 3.31 -2.06
N MET A 102 5.85 2.45 -1.65
CA MET A 102 4.97 1.74 -2.56
C MET A 102 3.79 2.62 -2.97
N CYS A 103 3.51 2.69 -4.27
CA CYS A 103 2.39 3.41 -4.86
C CYS A 103 1.57 2.53 -5.78
N LEU A 104 0.28 2.87 -5.89
CA LEU A 104 -0.66 2.23 -6.79
C LEU A 104 -0.31 2.53 -8.25
N GLN A 105 -0.19 1.50 -9.07
CA GLN A 105 0.15 1.60 -10.48
C GLN A 105 -0.89 0.86 -11.34
N ALA A 106 -1.40 1.54 -12.35
CA ALA A 106 -2.06 0.93 -13.50
C ALA A 106 -0.99 0.51 -14.51
N VAL A 107 -1.07 -0.73 -14.99
CA VAL A 107 -0.10 -1.29 -15.96
C VAL A 107 -0.70 -1.27 -17.35
N GLU A 108 -1.84 -1.95 -17.50
CA GLU A 108 -2.59 -2.07 -18.75
C GLU A 108 -4.08 -2.17 -18.43
N ALA A 109 -4.93 -1.86 -19.40
CA ALA A 109 -6.37 -2.02 -19.25
C ALA A 109 -6.74 -3.52 -19.12
N GLY A 110 -7.64 -3.84 -18.20
CA GLY A 110 -8.05 -5.22 -17.87
C GLY A 110 -7.07 -5.99 -16.99
N GLN A 111 -5.92 -5.41 -16.62
CA GLN A 111 -4.92 -6.06 -15.79
C GLN A 111 -5.03 -5.65 -14.31
N PRO A 112 -4.59 -6.51 -13.37
CA PRO A 112 -4.51 -6.15 -11.96
C PRO A 112 -3.68 -4.90 -11.72
N ALA A 113 -4.23 -3.97 -10.94
CA ALA A 113 -3.46 -2.88 -10.37
C ALA A 113 -2.51 -3.43 -9.30
N ARG A 114 -1.30 -2.88 -9.25
CA ARG A 114 -0.23 -3.38 -8.37
C ARG A 114 0.47 -2.26 -7.63
N LEU A 115 1.25 -2.64 -6.63
CA LEU A 115 2.14 -1.73 -5.94
C LEU A 115 3.53 -1.74 -6.57
N VAL A 116 4.10 -0.57 -6.81
CA VAL A 116 5.46 -0.39 -7.34
C VAL A 116 6.23 0.63 -6.51
N ILE A 117 7.56 0.63 -6.62
CA ILE A 117 8.43 1.61 -5.95
C ILE A 117 8.66 2.86 -6.82
N ILE A 118 8.69 2.67 -8.14
CA ILE A 118 8.84 3.77 -9.11
C ILE A 118 7.44 4.15 -9.57
N CYS A 119 6.94 5.28 -9.08
CA CYS A 119 5.57 5.73 -9.33
C CYS A 119 5.45 6.42 -10.68
N GLU A 120 4.58 5.89 -11.54
CA GLU A 120 4.30 6.47 -12.85
C GLU A 120 2.83 6.86 -13.01
N SER A 121 1.90 6.12 -12.39
CA SER A 121 0.47 6.45 -12.43
C SER A 121 0.12 7.65 -11.53
N GLN A 122 -0.36 8.73 -12.16
CA GLN A 122 -1.00 9.86 -11.50
C GLN A 122 -2.51 9.59 -11.44
N TRP A 123 -3.05 9.49 -10.23
CA TRP A 123 -4.46 9.17 -9.98
C TRP A 123 -5.23 10.43 -9.63
N VAL A 124 -6.35 10.67 -10.29
CA VAL A 124 -7.24 11.80 -10.06
C VAL A 124 -8.57 11.28 -9.52
N PHE A 125 -9.08 11.90 -8.46
CA PHE A 125 -10.45 11.68 -8.01
C PHE A 125 -11.37 12.52 -8.89
N GLU A 126 -12.06 11.87 -9.81
CA GLU A 126 -13.07 12.51 -10.65
C GLU A 126 -14.45 12.21 -10.08
N SER A 127 -15.13 13.27 -9.61
CA SER A 127 -16.43 13.15 -8.98
C SER A 127 -17.55 13.47 -9.98
N GLY A 128 -18.49 12.54 -10.12
CA GLY A 128 -19.82 12.79 -10.68
C GLY A 128 -20.74 13.42 -9.64
N SER A 129 -22.06 13.31 -9.86
CA SER A 129 -23.05 13.86 -8.93
C SER A 129 -23.08 13.16 -7.56
N GLU A 130 -22.83 11.85 -7.52
CA GLU A 130 -22.91 11.03 -6.29
C GLU A 130 -21.72 10.09 -6.09
N LYS A 131 -20.96 9.82 -7.15
CA LYS A 131 -19.90 8.80 -7.16
C LYS A 131 -18.58 9.43 -7.56
N THR A 132 -17.50 8.90 -7.02
CA THR A 132 -16.14 9.33 -7.36
C THR A 132 -15.36 8.16 -7.93
N HIS A 133 -14.76 8.36 -9.10
CA HIS A 133 -13.89 7.41 -9.75
C HIS A 133 -12.43 7.82 -9.58
N LEU A 134 -11.55 6.83 -9.46
CA LEU A 134 -10.10 7.04 -9.45
C LEU A 134 -9.57 6.82 -10.86
N VAL A 135 -9.18 7.90 -11.52
CA VAL A 135 -8.84 7.94 -12.94
C VAL A 135 -7.34 8.11 -13.14
N THR A 136 -6.74 7.41 -14.09
CA THR A 136 -5.34 7.61 -14.49
C THR A 136 -5.17 7.40 -16.00
N LYS A 137 -4.00 7.79 -16.52
CA LYS A 137 -3.63 7.56 -17.92
C LYS A 137 -2.52 6.54 -17.99
N LEU A 138 -2.70 5.55 -18.87
CA LEU A 138 -1.68 4.59 -19.23
C LEU A 138 -0.60 5.25 -20.11
N ALA A 139 0.51 4.56 -20.31
CA ALA A 139 1.64 5.06 -21.12
C ALA A 139 1.27 5.33 -22.59
N ASP A 140 0.27 4.62 -23.12
CA ASP A 140 -0.30 4.83 -24.45
C ASP A 140 -1.29 6.01 -24.52
N GLY A 141 -1.52 6.70 -23.40
CA GLY A 141 -2.44 7.82 -23.27
C GLY A 141 -3.89 7.42 -23.00
N LYS A 142 -4.22 6.12 -22.96
CA LYS A 142 -5.57 5.65 -22.67
C LYS A 142 -5.92 5.94 -21.22
N GLU A 143 -7.11 6.49 -21.01
CA GLU A 143 -7.67 6.71 -19.69
C GLU A 143 -8.30 5.43 -19.13
N VAL A 144 -8.01 5.14 -17.87
CA VAL A 144 -8.53 3.98 -17.14
C VAL A 144 -8.93 4.39 -15.73
N CYS A 145 -9.92 3.68 -15.20
CA CYS A 145 -10.41 3.82 -13.85
C CYS A 145 -9.96 2.63 -13.00
N LEU A 146 -9.73 2.89 -11.71
CA LEU A 146 -9.62 1.81 -10.73
C LEU A 146 -10.98 1.10 -10.65
N ASP A 147 -10.95 -0.22 -10.66
CA ASP A 147 -12.14 -1.05 -10.72
C ASP A 147 -11.92 -2.32 -9.88
N VAL A 148 -13.00 -3.04 -9.60
CA VAL A 148 -13.02 -4.28 -8.84
C VAL A 148 -13.58 -5.40 -9.70
N ASP A 149 -12.82 -6.48 -9.87
CA ASP A 149 -13.31 -7.67 -10.58
C ASP A 149 -14.22 -8.55 -9.70
N SER A 150 -14.78 -9.63 -10.27
CA SER A 150 -15.69 -10.53 -9.55
C SER A 150 -15.05 -11.24 -8.35
N ASP A 151 -13.72 -11.32 -8.30
CA ASP A 151 -12.94 -11.94 -7.22
C ASP A 151 -12.46 -10.91 -6.19
N GLY A 152 -12.95 -9.67 -6.27
CA GLY A 152 -12.56 -8.56 -5.40
C GLY A 152 -11.14 -8.05 -5.63
N VAL A 153 -10.51 -8.39 -6.76
CA VAL A 153 -9.18 -7.89 -7.13
C VAL A 153 -9.30 -6.51 -7.74
N LEU A 154 -8.36 -5.63 -7.39
CA LEU A 154 -8.31 -4.33 -8.03
C LEU A 154 -7.66 -4.45 -9.41
N VAL A 155 -8.38 -3.99 -10.41
CA VAL A 155 -7.97 -3.97 -11.82
C VAL A 155 -8.07 -2.55 -12.34
N SER A 156 -7.39 -2.27 -13.45
CA SER A 156 -7.51 -1.00 -14.18
C SER A 156 -8.34 -1.21 -15.43
N ASN A 157 -9.57 -0.71 -15.49
CA ASN A 157 -10.47 -0.90 -16.63
C ASN A 157 -10.76 0.41 -17.33
N SER A 158 -11.33 0.33 -18.54
CA SER A 158 -11.93 1.51 -19.16
C SER A 158 -12.95 2.12 -18.19
N CYS A 159 -12.95 3.45 -18.05
CA CYS A 159 -13.91 4.13 -17.19
C CYS A 159 -15.33 3.93 -17.70
N SER A 160 -16.21 3.41 -16.84
CA SER A 160 -17.65 3.51 -17.03
C SER A 160 -18.10 4.92 -16.66
N GLY A 161 -19.17 5.41 -17.29
CA GLY A 161 -19.75 6.68 -16.86
C GLY A 161 -20.27 6.62 -15.41
N PHE A 162 -20.50 7.78 -14.79
CA PHE A 162 -21.09 7.89 -13.46
C PHE A 162 -22.55 7.39 -13.36
N HIS A 163 -23.14 6.97 -14.49
CA HIS A 163 -24.47 6.40 -14.61
C HIS A 163 -24.40 4.87 -14.50
N GLY A 164 -24.38 4.36 -13.27
CA GLY A 164 -24.68 2.95 -13.05
C GLY A 164 -26.18 2.76 -13.14
N GLU A 165 -26.69 2.30 -14.29
CA GLU A 165 -28.14 2.16 -14.53
C GLU A 165 -28.82 1.14 -13.59
N ASP A 166 -28.06 0.31 -12.87
CA ASP A 166 -28.59 -0.74 -11.97
C ASP A 166 -27.95 -0.78 -10.56
N GLY A 167 -27.44 0.35 -10.06
CA GLY A 167 -27.25 0.54 -8.60
C GLY A 167 -25.96 0.01 -7.94
N VAL A 168 -25.08 -0.68 -8.65
CA VAL A 168 -23.74 -1.05 -8.12
C VAL A 168 -22.67 -0.61 -9.11
N ASP A 169 -21.78 0.28 -8.68
CA ASP A 169 -20.68 0.81 -9.49
C ASP A 169 -19.35 0.36 -8.90
N SER A 170 -18.73 -0.65 -9.52
CA SER A 170 -17.46 -1.23 -9.08
C SER A 170 -16.25 -0.29 -9.21
N GLN A 171 -16.42 0.86 -9.87
CA GLN A 171 -15.40 1.88 -10.05
C GLN A 171 -15.51 3.01 -9.03
N TRP A 172 -16.50 2.96 -8.14
CA TRP A 172 -16.69 3.95 -7.09
C TRP A 172 -15.75 3.72 -5.90
N PHE A 173 -14.86 4.67 -5.68
CA PHE A 173 -13.96 4.68 -4.53
C PHE A 173 -13.96 6.02 -3.79
N GLU A 174 -13.70 5.96 -2.49
CA GLU A 174 -13.57 7.13 -1.64
C GLU A 174 -12.31 7.05 -0.79
N MET A 175 -11.64 8.19 -0.59
CA MET A 175 -10.58 8.28 0.41
C MET A 175 -11.19 8.74 1.75
N VAL A 176 -11.31 7.82 2.69
CA VAL A 176 -11.87 8.08 4.02
C VAL A 176 -10.76 8.19 5.06
N THR A 177 -10.81 9.18 5.95
CA THR A 177 -9.83 9.35 7.03
C THR A 177 -10.49 9.23 8.39
N GLY A 178 -9.98 8.34 9.23
CA GLY A 178 -10.51 8.13 10.58
C GLY A 178 -9.45 7.72 11.59
N TYR A 179 -9.79 7.79 12.87
CA TYR A 179 -8.97 7.24 13.94
C TYR A 179 -9.22 5.72 13.99
N ALA A 180 -8.15 4.92 13.96
CA ALA A 180 -8.31 3.48 14.14
C ALA A 180 -8.90 3.21 15.53
N SER A 181 -10.04 2.54 15.62
CA SER A 181 -10.67 2.04 16.85
C SER A 181 -9.99 0.79 17.39
#